data_AF-A0A9P5WPF2-F1
#
_entry.id   AF-A0A9P5WPF2-F1
#
_cell.length_a   1.000
_cell.length_b   1.000
_cell.length_c   1.000
_cell.angle_alpha   90.00
_cell.angle_beta   90.00
_cell.angle_gamma   90.00
#
_symmetry.space_group_name_H-M   'P 1'
#
loop_
_entity.id
_entity.type
_entity.pdbx_description
1 polymer ?
#
loop_
_entity_poly.entity_id
_entity_poly.type
_entity_poly.pdbx_seq_one_letter_code
_entity_poly.pdbx_strand_id
1 'polypeptide(L)'
;MAKDFSSFLSLEGASRKKSPLKSLLRFMNGDMVSLGGGLPHPSNFPFYSLSSDIASMKPVGQNVKNVAVVNEKATSVLSENVVVPHGPQPGKVENLSSALQYGIGTGMASLRGFCKEHVSQMHRPKYQDWDVILSAGNTDGFAKAVSMLCNRGDQILVEEWTYPAALEMMDPLGIRHVPVRMDGEGMSAVALKDLLDNWGSTPEQANEAKPRVVYLIPTGQNPTGATMSVQRRKDIIKVAKEHDLILIEDDPYYYLQFFVGEDKSADNETQSGWMPSLLSLDTDGRVIRLDTFSKTIAPGCRVGYMSMNAHFCTIVQSHNEVTIQQPSGFSQGLLAEMLVSNWGQEGYKRYLTEKVRTEYFNRSQHLQACFRKHVNPRFASFIEPTAGMFVWIKIHVDQHPRYGTMPDSALMLELFNKCVENNVLMVPGWQFSCKPKPSNLDLSDLLGCWFDDEATYLRATFSYATFEQMDQAMTRFGESLEAVFSA
;
A
#
# COMPACT_ATOMS: atom_id res chain seq x y z
N MET A 1 22.21 -2.36 15.28
CA MET A 1 21.06 -2.76 16.11
C MET A 1 20.05 -1.63 16.06
N ALA A 2 18.75 -1.94 16.07
CA ALA A 2 17.70 -0.94 16.21
C ALA A 2 17.75 -0.31 17.61
N LYS A 3 17.23 0.91 17.73
CA LYS A 3 16.94 1.54 19.02
C LYS A 3 15.81 0.79 19.72
N ASP A 4 15.78 0.90 21.04
CA ASP A 4 14.67 0.40 21.84
C ASP A 4 13.50 1.36 21.76
N PHE A 5 12.40 0.90 21.15
CA PHE A 5 11.14 1.64 21.04
C PHE A 5 10.05 1.08 21.96
N SER A 6 10.40 0.37 23.03
CA SER A 6 9.42 -0.20 23.97
C SER A 6 8.50 0.86 24.59
N SER A 7 8.97 2.10 24.76
CA SER A 7 8.15 3.22 25.25
C SER A 7 7.09 3.72 24.26
N PHE A 8 7.15 3.29 22.99
CA PHE A 8 6.16 3.63 21.96
C PHE A 8 4.99 2.66 21.93
N LEU A 9 5.08 1.54 22.65
CA LEU A 9 4.02 0.55 22.65
C LEU A 9 2.77 1.10 23.34
N SER A 10 1.62 0.85 22.73
CA SER A 10 0.34 1.03 23.38
C SER A 10 0.19 0.07 24.57
N LEU A 11 -0.82 0.30 25.41
CA LEU A 11 -1.17 -0.64 26.48
C LEU A 11 -1.45 -2.04 25.91
N GLU A 12 -2.10 -2.12 24.75
CA GLU A 12 -2.38 -3.37 24.06
C GLU A 12 -1.10 -4.02 23.53
N GLY A 13 -0.25 -3.26 22.84
CA GLY A 13 1.02 -3.73 22.28
C GLY A 13 1.96 -4.29 23.36
N ALA A 14 2.11 -3.56 24.46
CA ALA A 14 2.93 -3.97 25.60
C ALA A 14 2.35 -5.19 26.36
N SER A 15 1.04 -5.40 26.31
CA SER A 15 0.36 -6.52 26.98
C SER A 15 0.39 -7.82 26.19
N ARG A 16 0.76 -7.78 24.89
CA ARG A 16 0.80 -8.96 24.03
C ARG A 16 1.90 -9.92 24.49
N LYS A 17 1.55 -11.20 24.61
CA LYS A 17 2.46 -12.30 25.01
C LYS A 17 2.45 -13.38 23.94
N LYS A 18 3.59 -14.07 23.80
CA LYS A 18 3.70 -15.25 22.93
C LYS A 18 2.67 -16.30 23.34
N SER A 19 2.02 -16.95 22.37
CA SER A 19 1.08 -18.04 22.67
C SER A 19 1.76 -19.16 23.45
N PRO A 20 1.23 -19.55 24.63
CA PRO A 20 1.74 -20.70 25.38
C PRO A 20 1.70 -21.98 24.54
N LEU A 21 0.61 -22.20 23.79
CA LEU A 21 0.44 -23.38 22.95
C LEU A 21 1.43 -23.40 21.78
N LYS A 22 1.55 -22.31 21.01
CA LYS A 22 2.51 -22.27 19.90
C LYS A 22 3.96 -22.26 20.38
N SER A 23 4.23 -21.82 21.61
CA SER A 23 5.57 -21.93 22.20
C SER A 23 6.03 -23.38 22.38
N LEU A 24 5.11 -24.36 22.45
CA LEU A 24 5.44 -25.78 22.52
C LEU A 24 5.99 -26.33 21.19
N LEU A 25 5.73 -25.66 20.06
CA LEU A 25 6.23 -26.08 18.75
C LEU A 25 7.77 -26.16 18.70
N ARG A 26 8.48 -25.44 19.58
CA ARG A 26 9.95 -25.54 19.70
C ARG A 26 10.45 -26.90 20.19
N PHE A 27 9.59 -27.70 20.83
CA PHE A 27 9.93 -29.05 21.28
C PHE A 27 9.68 -30.10 20.21
N MET A 28 8.83 -29.80 19.21
CA MET A 28 8.57 -30.71 18.09
C MET A 28 9.87 -31.00 17.34
N ASN A 29 10.14 -32.29 17.12
CA ASN A 29 11.22 -32.77 16.28
C ASN A 29 10.69 -33.89 15.37
N GLY A 30 11.51 -34.39 14.45
CA GLY A 30 11.09 -35.36 13.43
C GLY A 30 10.53 -36.68 13.97
N ASP A 31 10.98 -37.11 15.15
CA ASP A 31 10.57 -38.38 15.77
C ASP A 31 9.48 -38.20 16.83
N MET A 32 9.08 -36.96 17.11
CA MET A 32 8.12 -36.64 18.17
C MET A 32 6.68 -36.88 17.69
N VAL A 33 6.00 -37.82 18.35
CA VAL A 33 4.55 -37.99 18.21
C VAL A 33 3.85 -36.93 19.07
N SER A 34 3.10 -36.03 18.43
CA SER A 34 2.33 -35.01 19.14
C SER A 34 0.90 -35.45 19.39
N LEU A 35 0.52 -35.48 20.66
CA LEU A 35 -0.88 -35.59 21.11
C LEU A 35 -1.37 -34.28 21.77
N GLY A 36 -0.64 -33.18 21.57
CA GLY A 36 -0.92 -31.91 22.25
C GLY A 36 -1.83 -30.98 21.44
N GLY A 37 -1.49 -30.74 20.17
CA GLY A 37 -2.22 -29.79 19.32
C GLY A 37 -3.50 -30.38 18.74
N GLY A 38 -4.58 -29.60 18.70
CA GLY A 38 -5.85 -29.96 18.02
C GLY A 38 -5.78 -29.84 16.49
N LEU A 39 -4.73 -30.37 15.88
CA LEU A 39 -4.51 -30.30 14.42
C LEU A 39 -5.26 -31.45 13.72
N PRO A 40 -6.19 -31.18 12.79
CA PRO A 40 -6.86 -32.24 12.04
C PRO A 40 -5.86 -33.04 11.20
N HIS A 41 -6.04 -34.37 11.13
CA HIS A 41 -5.18 -35.20 10.31
C HIS A 41 -5.35 -34.88 8.81
N PRO A 42 -4.26 -34.72 8.02
CA PRO A 42 -4.34 -34.29 6.63
C PRO A 42 -5.19 -35.15 5.69
N SER A 43 -5.42 -36.43 6.02
CA SER A 43 -6.32 -37.30 5.24
C SER A 43 -7.78 -36.85 5.23
N ASN A 44 -8.17 -35.92 6.12
CA ASN A 44 -9.52 -35.35 6.16
C ASN A 44 -9.66 -34.09 5.30
N PHE A 45 -8.59 -33.61 4.68
CA PHE A 45 -8.66 -32.45 3.79
C PHE A 45 -9.16 -32.89 2.41
N PRO A 46 -10.28 -32.32 1.89
CA PRO A 46 -10.87 -32.74 0.61
C PRO A 46 -10.16 -32.14 -0.61
N PHE A 47 -8.89 -31.75 -0.47
CA PHE A 47 -8.09 -31.12 -1.52
C PHE A 47 -6.89 -32.00 -1.82
N TYR A 48 -6.92 -32.64 -2.98
CA TYR A 48 -5.86 -33.57 -3.37
C TYR A 48 -4.74 -32.88 -4.14
N SER A 49 -5.01 -31.79 -4.85
CA SER A 49 -4.00 -30.99 -5.55
C SER A 49 -4.36 -29.51 -5.48
N LEU A 50 -3.33 -28.67 -5.63
CA LEU A 50 -3.48 -27.23 -5.77
C LEU A 50 -2.50 -26.76 -6.85
N SER A 51 -3.03 -26.30 -7.98
CA SER A 51 -2.23 -25.90 -9.13
C SER A 51 -2.77 -24.62 -9.78
N SER A 52 -1.92 -23.97 -10.56
CA SER A 52 -2.27 -22.77 -11.32
C SER A 52 -1.39 -22.66 -12.57
N ASP A 53 -1.94 -22.15 -13.65
CA ASP A 53 -1.16 -21.69 -14.79
C ASP A 53 -0.74 -20.24 -14.57
N ILE A 54 0.57 -20.04 -14.41
CA ILE A 54 1.18 -18.73 -14.12
C ILE A 54 1.91 -18.21 -15.36
N ALA A 55 2.16 -16.90 -15.43
CA ALA A 55 3.00 -16.34 -16.49
C ALA A 55 4.42 -16.91 -16.44
N SER A 56 4.99 -17.27 -17.59
CA SER A 56 6.38 -17.75 -17.69
C SER A 56 7.35 -16.57 -17.66
N MET A 57 8.32 -16.61 -16.73
CA MET A 57 9.42 -15.62 -16.64
C MET A 57 10.75 -16.17 -17.16
N LYS A 58 10.75 -17.35 -17.79
CA LYS A 58 11.93 -17.95 -18.43
C LYS A 58 12.28 -17.23 -19.74
N PRO A 59 13.56 -17.18 -20.14
CA PRO A 59 13.95 -16.59 -21.42
C PRO A 59 13.24 -17.23 -22.61
N VAL A 60 12.80 -16.41 -23.58
CA VAL A 60 12.17 -16.86 -24.82
C VAL A 60 13.13 -17.78 -25.58
N GLY A 61 12.82 -19.09 -25.64
CA GLY A 61 13.66 -20.12 -26.27
C GLY A 61 13.74 -21.44 -25.50
N GLN A 62 13.39 -21.46 -24.21
CA GLN A 62 13.25 -22.70 -23.45
C GLN A 62 11.79 -23.19 -23.52
N ASN A 63 11.52 -24.26 -24.29
CA ASN A 63 10.29 -25.09 -24.30
C ASN A 63 9.08 -24.56 -23.48
N VAL A 64 8.51 -23.40 -23.83
CA VAL A 64 7.28 -22.92 -23.21
C VAL A 64 6.11 -23.50 -23.97
N LYS A 65 5.28 -24.32 -23.30
CA LYS A 65 4.30 -25.16 -23.97
C LYS A 65 2.86 -24.65 -23.94
N ASN A 66 2.53 -23.59 -23.21
CA ASN A 66 1.13 -23.21 -22.97
C ASN A 66 0.84 -21.73 -23.25
N VAL A 67 -0.22 -21.46 -24.01
CA VAL A 67 -0.81 -20.14 -24.22
C VAL A 67 -2.03 -20.00 -23.29
N ALA A 68 -1.96 -19.09 -22.33
CA ALA A 68 -3.11 -18.75 -21.48
C ALA A 68 -3.87 -17.54 -22.04
N VAL A 69 -5.20 -17.55 -21.89
CA VAL A 69 -6.12 -16.46 -22.25
C VAL A 69 -6.54 -15.74 -20.96
N VAL A 70 -6.16 -14.47 -20.83
CA VAL A 70 -6.34 -13.70 -19.58
C VAL A 70 -7.71 -12.97 -19.51
N ASN A 71 -8.39 -12.79 -20.64
CA ASN A 71 -9.66 -12.08 -20.77
C ASN A 71 -10.38 -12.43 -22.09
N GLU A 72 -11.66 -12.04 -22.23
CA GLU A 72 -12.48 -12.27 -23.44
C GLU A 72 -11.84 -11.73 -24.74
N LYS A 73 -10.97 -10.72 -24.64
CA LYS A 73 -10.09 -10.25 -25.73
C LYS A 73 -8.75 -10.98 -25.66
N ALA A 74 -8.69 -12.19 -26.22
CA ALA A 74 -7.56 -13.12 -26.18
C ALA A 74 -6.16 -12.46 -26.22
N THR A 75 -5.61 -12.13 -25.05
CA THR A 75 -4.19 -11.82 -24.89
C THR A 75 -3.50 -13.14 -24.58
N SER A 76 -2.78 -13.69 -25.56
CA SER A 76 -1.98 -14.89 -25.39
C SER A 76 -0.73 -14.57 -24.58
N VAL A 77 -0.62 -15.17 -23.40
CA VAL A 77 0.62 -15.12 -22.60
C VAL A 77 1.23 -16.51 -22.50
N LEU A 78 2.56 -16.54 -22.59
CA LEU A 78 3.36 -17.71 -22.27
C LEU A 78 3.14 -18.08 -20.80
N SER A 79 2.74 -19.32 -20.55
CA SER A 79 2.39 -19.79 -19.21
C SER A 79 3.10 -21.09 -18.82
N GLU A 80 3.20 -21.31 -17.52
CA GLU A 80 3.75 -22.50 -16.88
C GLU A 80 2.76 -23.02 -15.83
N ASN A 81 2.53 -24.32 -15.80
CA ASN A 81 1.75 -24.94 -14.74
C ASN A 81 2.62 -25.11 -13.51
N VAL A 82 2.18 -24.57 -12.36
CA VAL A 82 2.78 -24.83 -11.05
C VAL A 82 1.83 -25.66 -10.19
N VAL A 83 2.40 -26.53 -9.37
CA VAL A 83 1.67 -27.45 -8.51
C VAL A 83 2.30 -27.44 -7.13
N VAL A 84 1.51 -27.15 -6.11
CA VAL A 84 1.95 -27.25 -4.70
C VAL A 84 2.31 -28.71 -4.40
N PRO A 85 3.51 -29.01 -3.88
CA PRO A 85 4.02 -30.36 -3.81
C PRO A 85 3.23 -31.21 -2.81
N HIS A 86 3.05 -32.50 -3.08
CA HIS A 86 2.32 -33.39 -2.17
C HIS A 86 3.16 -33.87 -0.97
N GLY A 87 4.47 -33.97 -1.14
CA GLY A 87 5.40 -34.48 -0.14
C GLY A 87 6.50 -33.47 0.16
N PRO A 88 7.24 -33.66 1.27
CA PRO A 88 8.42 -32.85 1.56
C PRO A 88 9.41 -32.96 0.40
N GLN A 89 9.92 -31.82 -0.07
CA GLN A 89 10.97 -31.79 -1.08
C GLN A 89 12.16 -31.00 -0.52
N PRO A 90 13.37 -31.58 -0.45
CA PRO A 90 14.54 -30.90 0.09
C PRO A 90 14.79 -29.56 -0.63
N GLY A 91 14.91 -28.47 0.15
CA GLY A 91 15.17 -27.12 -0.39
C GLY A 91 13.99 -26.45 -1.07
N LYS A 92 12.74 -26.93 -0.87
CA LYS A 92 11.54 -26.37 -1.51
C LYS A 92 10.55 -25.79 -0.49
N VAL A 93 9.46 -25.24 -1.03
CA VAL A 93 8.31 -24.73 -0.29
C VAL A 93 7.55 -25.83 0.44
N GLU A 94 6.68 -25.43 1.35
CA GLU A 94 5.80 -26.34 2.08
C GLU A 94 4.91 -27.16 1.14
N ASN A 95 4.68 -28.41 1.51
CA ASN A 95 3.77 -29.30 0.79
C ASN A 95 2.30 -28.93 1.05
N LEU A 96 1.39 -29.50 0.25
CA LEU A 96 -0.04 -29.26 0.29
C LEU A 96 -0.62 -29.50 1.69
N SER A 97 -0.24 -30.61 2.35
CA SER A 97 -0.74 -30.90 3.70
C SER A 97 -0.31 -29.85 4.73
N SER A 98 0.90 -29.29 4.60
CA SER A 98 1.39 -28.21 5.46
C SER A 98 0.73 -26.86 5.12
N ALA A 99 0.53 -26.56 3.84
CA ALA A 99 -0.15 -25.35 3.38
C ALA A 99 -1.63 -25.32 3.83
N LEU A 100 -2.30 -26.47 3.87
CA LEU A 100 -3.69 -26.59 4.31
C LEU A 100 -3.85 -26.67 5.84
N GLN A 101 -2.77 -26.89 6.57
CA GLN A 101 -2.77 -26.99 8.02
C GLN A 101 -2.65 -25.61 8.70
N TYR A 102 -3.01 -25.53 9.97
CA TYR A 102 -2.66 -24.39 10.82
C TYR A 102 -1.16 -24.09 10.78
N GLY A 103 -0.83 -22.80 10.76
CA GLY A 103 0.54 -22.31 10.79
C GLY A 103 0.80 -21.35 11.96
N ILE A 104 1.99 -20.77 11.92
CA ILE A 104 2.49 -19.86 12.94
C ILE A 104 2.19 -18.40 12.59
N GLY A 105 2.20 -17.52 13.61
CA GLY A 105 1.87 -16.10 13.47
C GLY A 105 2.67 -15.35 12.40
N THR A 106 3.84 -15.87 12.01
CA THR A 106 4.72 -15.25 11.01
C THR A 106 4.33 -15.55 9.56
N GLY A 107 3.47 -16.55 9.32
CA GLY A 107 3.17 -17.12 8.00
C GLY A 107 4.14 -18.21 7.56
N MET A 108 3.90 -18.77 6.36
CA MET A 108 4.67 -19.87 5.76
C MET A 108 6.15 -19.47 5.59
N ALA A 109 7.04 -20.35 6.02
CA ALA A 109 8.46 -20.09 6.12
C ALA A 109 9.10 -19.84 4.75
N SER A 110 8.69 -20.57 3.71
CA SER A 110 9.25 -20.39 2.37
C SER A 110 8.91 -19.01 1.79
N LEU A 111 7.64 -18.60 1.83
CA LEU A 111 7.18 -17.31 1.33
C LEU A 111 7.73 -16.15 2.18
N ARG A 112 7.76 -16.31 3.51
CA ARG A 112 8.43 -15.33 4.40
C ARG A 112 9.91 -15.21 4.07
N GLY A 113 10.61 -16.33 3.82
CA GLY A 113 12.01 -16.36 3.42
C GLY A 113 12.25 -15.60 2.12
N PHE A 114 11.40 -15.81 1.12
CA PHE A 114 11.42 -15.05 -0.13
C PHE A 114 11.22 -13.55 0.11
N CYS A 115 10.23 -13.16 0.91
CA CYS A 115 9.98 -11.75 1.21
C CYS A 115 11.15 -11.11 1.98
N LYS A 116 11.76 -11.84 2.92
CA LYS A 116 12.97 -11.41 3.65
C LYS A 116 14.14 -11.19 2.69
N GLU A 117 14.42 -12.14 1.81
CA GLU A 117 15.46 -12.00 0.80
C GLU A 117 15.16 -10.83 -0.14
N HIS A 118 13.91 -10.69 -0.58
CA HIS A 118 13.46 -9.61 -1.45
C HIS A 118 13.70 -8.23 -0.81
N VAL A 119 13.30 -8.04 0.45
CA VAL A 119 13.56 -6.81 1.21
C VAL A 119 15.07 -6.54 1.35
N SER A 120 15.86 -7.59 1.60
CA SER A 120 17.32 -7.48 1.66
C SER A 120 17.91 -6.97 0.34
N GLN A 121 17.44 -7.47 -0.80
CA GLN A 121 17.94 -7.06 -2.11
C GLN A 121 17.44 -5.67 -2.54
N MET A 122 16.18 -5.36 -2.27
CA MET A 122 15.49 -4.16 -2.78
C MET A 122 15.65 -2.94 -1.87
N HIS A 123 15.70 -3.13 -0.55
CA HIS A 123 15.68 -2.04 0.44
C HIS A 123 16.91 -2.02 1.35
N ARG A 124 17.61 -3.13 1.55
CA ARG A 124 18.89 -3.20 2.29
C ARG A 124 18.87 -2.43 3.64
N PRO A 125 18.00 -2.81 4.60
CA PRO A 125 17.90 -2.11 5.89
C PRO A 125 19.28 -1.96 6.56
N LYS A 126 19.58 -0.79 7.14
CA LYS A 126 20.93 -0.45 7.66
C LYS A 126 21.17 -0.87 9.12
N TYR A 127 20.35 -1.75 9.65
CA TYR A 127 20.48 -2.37 10.97
C TYR A 127 20.33 -3.90 10.82
N GLN A 128 20.77 -4.70 11.80
CA GLN A 128 20.87 -6.16 11.64
C GLN A 128 19.61 -6.91 12.11
N ASP A 129 18.97 -6.39 13.14
CA ASP A 129 17.85 -6.96 13.88
C ASP A 129 16.49 -6.50 13.32
N TRP A 130 16.37 -6.38 11.99
CA TRP A 130 15.07 -6.27 11.31
C TRP A 130 14.51 -7.64 11.00
N ASP A 131 13.19 -7.74 10.84
CA ASP A 131 12.52 -8.94 10.40
C ASP A 131 11.28 -8.70 9.55
N VAL A 132 10.81 -9.77 8.90
CA VAL A 132 9.63 -9.79 8.05
C VAL A 132 8.56 -10.70 8.63
N ILE A 133 7.31 -10.25 8.57
CA ILE A 133 6.13 -11.02 8.95
C ILE A 133 5.06 -10.91 7.87
N LEU A 134 4.44 -12.03 7.50
CA LEU A 134 3.36 -12.01 6.52
C LEU A 134 2.06 -11.43 7.12
N SER A 135 1.30 -10.73 6.28
CA SER A 135 0.05 -10.03 6.63
C SER A 135 -1.06 -10.36 5.64
N ALA A 136 -2.31 -10.09 6.00
CA ALA A 136 -3.45 -10.19 5.08
C ALA A 136 -3.55 -8.96 4.12
N GLY A 137 -2.39 -8.36 3.80
CA GLY A 137 -2.22 -7.13 3.03
C GLY A 137 -2.08 -5.87 3.89
N ASN A 138 -1.82 -4.73 3.26
CA ASN A 138 -1.47 -3.48 3.97
C ASN A 138 -2.55 -2.96 4.91
N THR A 139 -3.85 -3.14 4.62
CA THR A 139 -4.93 -2.77 5.55
C THR A 139 -4.81 -3.48 6.90
N ASP A 140 -4.51 -4.78 6.85
CA ASP A 140 -4.29 -5.61 8.02
C ASP A 140 -2.95 -5.28 8.72
N GLY A 141 -1.88 -5.04 7.93
CA GLY A 141 -0.60 -4.57 8.47
C GLY A 141 -0.69 -3.21 9.17
N PHE A 142 -1.43 -2.26 8.60
CA PHE A 142 -1.64 -0.94 9.17
C PHE A 142 -2.44 -1.02 10.47
N ALA A 143 -3.52 -1.80 10.50
CA ALA A 143 -4.29 -2.04 11.73
C ALA A 143 -3.42 -2.60 12.86
N LYS A 144 -2.47 -3.50 12.55
CA LYS A 144 -1.53 -4.05 13.54
C LYS A 144 -0.52 -3.03 14.02
N ALA A 145 0.00 -2.19 13.13
CA ALA A 145 0.92 -1.11 13.50
C ALA A 145 0.21 -0.10 14.42
N VAL A 146 -1.02 0.28 14.12
CA VAL A 146 -1.83 1.19 14.93
C VAL A 146 -2.17 0.59 16.30
N SER A 147 -2.67 -0.64 16.35
CA SER A 147 -2.94 -1.35 17.62
C SER A 147 -1.68 -1.49 18.47
N MET A 148 -0.51 -1.72 17.86
CA MET A 148 0.76 -1.83 18.56
C MET A 148 1.25 -0.51 19.18
N LEU A 149 0.98 0.63 18.52
CA LEU A 149 1.63 1.92 18.83
C LEU A 149 0.70 2.98 19.45
N CYS A 150 -0.62 2.83 19.31
CA CYS A 150 -1.58 3.86 19.68
C CYS A 150 -2.63 3.34 20.67
N ASN A 151 -2.97 4.19 21.63
CA ASN A 151 -4.11 4.06 22.51
C ASN A 151 -5.24 4.97 22.03
N ARG A 152 -6.45 4.75 22.55
CA ARG A 152 -7.55 5.70 22.38
C ARG A 152 -7.14 7.08 22.91
N GLY A 153 -7.35 8.12 22.12
CA GLY A 153 -6.95 9.49 22.41
C GLY A 153 -5.58 9.89 21.87
N ASP A 154 -4.74 8.93 21.45
CA ASP A 154 -3.47 9.23 20.78
C ASP A 154 -3.71 9.79 19.37
N GLN A 155 -2.66 10.40 18.81
CA GLN A 155 -2.67 11.01 17.49
C GLN A 155 -1.68 10.34 16.53
N ILE A 156 -2.07 10.26 15.27
CA ILE A 156 -1.20 9.88 14.14
C ILE A 156 -1.12 11.05 13.17
N LEU A 157 0.10 11.43 12.80
CA LEU A 157 0.36 12.40 11.74
C LEU A 157 0.10 11.74 10.39
N VAL A 158 -0.71 12.37 9.56
CA VAL A 158 -1.08 11.87 8.23
C VAL A 158 -0.89 12.94 7.18
N GLU A 159 -0.73 12.52 5.93
CA GLU A 159 -0.83 13.38 4.76
C GLU A 159 -2.20 14.07 4.69
N GLU A 160 -2.26 15.36 4.35
CA GLU A 160 -3.51 16.14 4.38
C GLU A 160 -4.61 15.57 3.46
N TRP A 161 -4.21 14.95 2.35
CA TRP A 161 -5.01 14.01 1.59
C TRP A 161 -4.40 12.62 1.69
N THR A 162 -5.16 11.63 2.13
CA THR A 162 -4.61 10.29 2.37
C THR A 162 -5.59 9.17 2.01
N TYR A 163 -5.15 7.92 2.18
CA TYR A 163 -5.96 6.75 1.90
C TYR A 163 -7.18 6.67 2.85
N PRO A 164 -8.43 6.70 2.36
CA PRO A 164 -9.60 6.86 3.23
C PRO A 164 -9.76 5.71 4.22
N ALA A 165 -9.46 4.47 3.80
CA ALA A 165 -9.57 3.33 4.70
C ALA A 165 -8.52 3.34 5.84
N ALA A 166 -7.44 4.12 5.72
CA ALA A 166 -6.55 4.36 6.85
C ALA A 166 -7.22 5.23 7.91
N LEU A 167 -7.92 6.30 7.48
CA LEU A 167 -8.70 7.17 8.37
C LEU A 167 -9.86 6.41 9.03
N GLU A 168 -10.67 5.72 8.22
CA GLU A 168 -11.84 4.96 8.68
C GLU A 168 -11.47 3.84 9.67
N MET A 169 -10.25 3.31 9.60
CA MET A 169 -9.75 2.32 10.57
C MET A 169 -9.40 2.96 11.92
N MET A 170 -8.87 4.19 11.92
CA MET A 170 -8.48 4.91 13.13
C MET A 170 -9.68 5.50 13.88
N ASP A 171 -10.71 5.95 13.17
CA ASP A 171 -11.90 6.60 13.74
C ASP A 171 -12.55 5.81 14.90
N PRO A 172 -12.91 4.51 14.75
CA PRO A 172 -13.55 3.76 15.84
C PRO A 172 -12.63 3.51 17.04
N LEU A 173 -11.31 3.56 16.84
CA LEU A 173 -10.31 3.44 17.90
C LEU A 173 -10.19 4.74 18.73
N GLY A 174 -10.80 5.84 18.28
CA GLY A 174 -10.67 7.16 18.88
C GLY A 174 -9.24 7.70 18.72
N ILE A 175 -8.57 7.35 17.63
CA ILE A 175 -7.25 7.85 17.28
C ILE A 175 -7.43 9.04 16.37
N ARG A 176 -6.79 10.16 16.70
CA ARG A 176 -6.95 11.38 15.95
C ARG A 176 -5.93 11.47 14.82
N HIS A 177 -6.42 11.77 13.62
CA HIS A 177 -5.57 12.05 12.47
C HIS A 177 -5.19 13.54 12.45
N VAL A 178 -3.89 13.84 12.42
CA VAL A 178 -3.35 15.20 12.41
C VAL A 178 -2.80 15.49 11.00
N PRO A 179 -3.41 16.39 10.22
CA PRO A 179 -2.95 16.73 8.87
C PRO A 179 -1.55 17.34 8.87
N VAL A 180 -0.69 16.83 7.99
CA VAL A 180 0.57 17.47 7.61
C VAL A 180 0.45 17.91 6.16
N ARG A 181 0.72 19.20 5.92
CA ARG A 181 0.65 19.81 4.58
C ARG A 181 1.59 19.08 3.60
N MET A 182 1.17 19.06 2.34
CA MET A 182 1.85 18.39 1.25
C MET A 182 2.23 19.39 0.14
N ASP A 183 3.14 18.97 -0.72
CA ASP A 183 3.45 19.63 -1.98
C ASP A 183 3.54 18.60 -3.12
N GLY A 184 4.09 18.98 -4.27
CA GLY A 184 4.22 18.10 -5.45
C GLY A 184 5.04 16.81 -5.21
N GLU A 185 5.76 16.69 -4.09
CA GLU A 185 6.50 15.49 -3.70
C GLU A 185 5.82 14.72 -2.55
N GLY A 186 4.61 15.08 -2.13
CA GLY A 186 3.89 14.45 -1.02
C GLY A 186 4.06 15.22 0.29
N MET A 187 4.05 14.54 1.44
CA MET A 187 4.26 15.18 2.76
C MET A 187 5.47 16.12 2.77
N SER A 188 5.28 17.36 3.22
CA SER A 188 6.37 18.33 3.36
C SER A 188 7.13 18.12 4.65
N ALA A 189 8.45 17.91 4.56
CA ALA A 189 9.31 17.77 5.73
C ALA A 189 9.38 19.06 6.56
N VAL A 190 9.30 20.22 5.89
CA VAL A 190 9.24 21.54 6.56
C VAL A 190 7.94 21.65 7.35
N ALA A 191 6.79 21.36 6.72
CA ALA A 191 5.50 21.41 7.41
C ALA A 191 5.41 20.41 8.57
N LEU A 192 5.97 19.20 8.41
CA LEU A 192 6.06 18.20 9.47
C LEU A 192 6.85 18.74 10.67
N LYS A 193 8.03 19.33 10.41
CA LYS A 193 8.88 19.91 11.44
C LYS A 193 8.21 21.09 12.14
N ASP A 194 7.67 22.03 11.36
CA ASP A 194 7.02 23.23 11.89
C ASP A 194 5.81 22.87 12.77
N LEU A 195 5.02 21.87 12.36
CA LEU A 195 3.89 21.37 13.17
C LEU A 195 4.38 20.78 14.50
N LEU A 196 5.47 20.02 14.50
CA LEU A 196 6.02 19.38 15.68
C LEU A 196 6.74 20.37 16.61
N ASP A 197 7.44 21.36 16.08
CA ASP A 197 8.10 22.42 16.85
C ASP A 197 7.10 23.31 17.59
N ASN A 198 5.95 23.57 16.95
CA ASN A 198 4.90 24.42 17.50
C ASN A 198 3.78 23.63 18.21
N TRP A 199 3.94 22.31 18.41
CA TRP A 199 2.91 21.47 19.03
C TRP A 199 2.55 21.97 20.44
N GLY A 200 1.26 22.12 20.71
CA GLY A 200 0.76 22.63 22.00
C GLY A 200 0.66 24.15 22.08
N SER A 201 1.01 24.87 21.01
CA SER A 201 0.89 26.34 20.96
C SER A 201 -0.55 26.82 20.77
N THR A 202 -1.47 25.96 20.33
CA THR A 202 -2.90 26.31 20.24
C THR A 202 -3.65 25.85 21.49
N PRO A 203 -4.74 26.54 21.90
CA PRO A 203 -5.55 26.15 23.06
C PRO A 203 -6.06 24.71 22.97
N GLU A 204 -6.38 24.23 21.76
CA GLU A 204 -6.86 22.87 21.52
C GLU A 204 -5.76 21.82 21.79
N GLN A 205 -4.51 22.13 21.45
CA GLN A 205 -3.38 21.21 21.57
C GLN A 205 -2.65 21.32 22.92
N ALA A 206 -2.88 22.38 23.70
CA ALA A 206 -2.11 22.67 24.92
C ALA A 206 -2.13 21.54 25.97
N ASN A 207 -3.19 20.73 25.98
CA ASN A 207 -3.35 19.59 26.89
C ASN A 207 -3.11 18.23 26.23
N GLU A 208 -2.57 18.22 25.01
CA GLU A 208 -2.41 17.02 24.21
C GLU A 208 -0.98 16.53 24.17
N ALA A 209 -0.81 15.21 24.26
CA ALA A 209 0.47 14.59 24.01
C ALA A 209 0.94 14.89 22.57
N LYS A 210 2.24 15.12 22.42
CA LYS A 210 2.86 15.28 21.09
C LYS A 210 2.74 13.97 20.30
N PRO A 211 2.30 14.00 19.02
CA PRO A 211 2.21 12.82 18.19
C PRO A 211 3.57 12.15 18.02
N ARG A 212 3.57 10.81 18.01
CA ARG A 212 4.79 9.98 17.94
C ARG A 212 4.83 9.03 16.74
N VAL A 213 3.77 9.03 15.93
CA VAL A 213 3.61 8.12 14.79
C VAL A 213 3.20 8.92 13.56
N VAL A 214 3.81 8.61 12.43
CA VAL A 214 3.49 9.18 11.11
C VAL A 214 3.05 8.06 10.18
N TYR A 215 1.94 8.23 9.48
CA TYR A 215 1.52 7.40 8.35
C TYR A 215 1.67 8.19 7.05
N LEU A 216 2.36 7.61 6.07
CA LEU A 216 2.63 8.26 4.80
C LEU A 216 2.76 7.24 3.65
N ILE A 217 2.46 7.68 2.43
CA ILE A 217 2.51 6.86 1.21
C ILE A 217 3.55 7.48 0.26
N PRO A 218 4.84 7.16 0.40
CA PRO A 218 5.90 7.95 -0.23
C PRO A 218 6.05 7.76 -1.75
N THR A 219 5.43 6.74 -2.34
CA THR A 219 5.50 6.45 -3.78
C THR A 219 4.11 6.34 -4.37
N GLY A 220 3.81 7.12 -5.42
CA GLY A 220 2.50 7.10 -6.08
C GLY A 220 1.35 7.35 -5.10
N GLN A 221 1.51 8.37 -4.25
CA GLN A 221 0.67 8.70 -3.10
C GLN A 221 -0.83 8.61 -3.42
N ASN A 222 -1.62 8.05 -2.51
CA ASN A 222 -3.07 7.98 -2.67
C ASN A 222 -3.73 9.11 -1.86
N PRO A 223 -4.36 10.11 -2.50
CA PRO A 223 -4.81 10.12 -3.90
C PRO A 223 -3.93 10.87 -4.91
N THR A 224 -2.94 11.63 -4.45
CA THR A 224 -2.34 12.72 -5.23
C THR A 224 -1.45 12.26 -6.39
N GLY A 225 -1.00 11.00 -6.40
CA GLY A 225 0.01 10.47 -7.31
C GLY A 225 1.43 10.98 -7.02
N ALA A 226 1.59 11.87 -6.03
CA ALA A 226 2.88 12.45 -5.68
C ALA A 226 3.88 11.37 -5.25
N THR A 227 5.16 11.63 -5.48
CA THR A 227 6.23 10.69 -5.16
C THR A 227 7.40 11.45 -4.56
N MET A 228 7.79 11.08 -3.34
CA MET A 228 8.89 11.72 -2.64
C MET A 228 10.22 11.42 -3.33
N SER A 229 10.98 12.46 -3.65
CA SER A 229 12.39 12.31 -4.06
C SER A 229 13.23 11.71 -2.95
N VAL A 230 14.44 11.28 -3.31
CA VAL A 230 15.44 10.78 -2.33
C VAL A 230 15.75 11.83 -1.27
N GLN A 231 15.87 13.10 -1.66
CA GLN A 231 16.14 14.18 -0.72
C GLN A 231 14.96 14.37 0.24
N ARG A 232 13.72 14.39 -0.26
CA ARG A 232 12.51 14.46 0.59
C ARG A 232 12.47 13.34 1.62
N ARG A 233 12.78 12.10 1.22
CA ARG A 233 12.83 10.94 2.12
C ARG A 233 13.90 11.10 3.21
N LYS A 234 15.08 11.62 2.86
CA LYS A 234 16.16 11.94 3.82
C LYS A 234 15.71 13.00 4.82
N ASP A 235 15.02 14.04 4.36
CA ASP A 235 14.52 15.13 5.22
C ASP A 235 13.43 14.64 6.18
N ILE A 236 12.48 13.81 5.73
CA ILE A 236 11.47 13.19 6.60
C ILE A 236 12.13 12.30 7.67
N ILE A 237 13.12 11.48 7.31
CA ILE A 237 13.88 10.67 8.28
C ILE A 237 14.61 11.55 9.29
N LYS A 238 15.16 12.69 8.87
CA LYS A 238 15.82 13.65 9.75
C LYS A 238 14.83 14.21 10.78
N VAL A 239 13.67 14.68 10.34
CA VAL A 239 12.61 15.20 11.23
C VAL A 239 12.11 14.10 12.19
N ALA A 240 11.96 12.87 11.68
CA ALA A 240 11.59 11.72 12.51
C ALA A 240 12.61 11.45 13.61
N LYS A 241 13.91 11.62 13.34
CA LYS A 241 14.96 11.50 14.36
C LYS A 241 14.95 12.64 15.37
N GLU A 242 14.73 13.88 14.92
CA GLU A 242 14.71 15.08 15.78
C GLU A 242 13.54 15.07 16.76
N HIS A 243 12.38 14.53 16.37
CA HIS A 243 11.17 14.47 17.21
C HIS A 243 10.83 13.08 17.73
N ASP A 244 11.73 12.11 17.55
CA ASP A 244 11.58 10.71 17.89
C ASP A 244 10.24 10.10 17.44
N LEU A 245 10.03 10.05 16.13
CA LEU A 245 8.83 9.51 15.49
C LEU A 245 9.06 8.09 14.97
N ILE A 246 8.01 7.26 15.02
CA ILE A 246 7.90 6.02 14.25
C ILE A 246 7.22 6.34 12.91
N LEU A 247 7.77 5.82 11.81
CA LEU A 247 7.23 6.00 10.47
C LEU A 247 6.56 4.72 9.99
N ILE A 248 5.28 4.79 9.65
CA ILE A 248 4.55 3.74 8.95
C ILE A 248 4.58 4.08 7.45
N GLU A 249 5.47 3.40 6.73
CA GLU A 249 5.64 3.52 5.28
C GLU A 249 4.67 2.53 4.59
N ASP A 250 3.54 3.03 4.10
CA ASP A 250 2.57 2.23 3.33
C ASP A 250 2.86 2.38 1.83
N ASP A 251 3.48 1.36 1.22
CA ASP A 251 4.10 1.52 -0.10
C ASP A 251 3.63 0.44 -1.10
N PRO A 252 2.30 0.32 -1.34
CA PRO A 252 1.76 -0.69 -2.23
C PRO A 252 2.12 -0.43 -3.70
N TYR A 253 2.63 0.76 -4.02
CA TYR A 253 2.94 1.21 -5.37
C TYR A 253 4.45 1.35 -5.62
N TYR A 254 5.31 0.93 -4.69
CA TYR A 254 6.77 1.05 -4.82
C TYR A 254 7.28 0.53 -6.18
N TYR A 255 6.76 -0.61 -6.63
CA TYR A 255 7.19 -1.23 -7.89
C TYR A 255 6.53 -0.65 -9.15
N LEU A 256 5.73 0.42 -9.02
CA LEU A 256 5.06 1.12 -10.10
C LEU A 256 5.75 2.48 -10.40
N GLN A 257 7.05 2.62 -10.11
CA GLN A 257 7.85 3.80 -10.49
C GLN A 257 8.16 3.78 -11.99
N PHE A 258 7.69 4.79 -12.74
CA PHE A 258 7.82 4.84 -14.20
C PHE A 258 9.21 5.23 -14.67
N PHE A 259 9.82 6.18 -13.97
CA PHE A 259 11.13 6.70 -14.32
C PHE A 259 12.14 6.33 -13.25
N VAL A 260 13.23 5.69 -13.70
CA VAL A 260 14.41 5.45 -12.89
C VAL A 260 15.59 5.94 -13.71
N GLY A 261 16.12 7.12 -13.40
CA GLY A 261 17.42 7.58 -13.88
C GLY A 261 17.51 8.08 -15.32
N GLU A 262 16.79 9.15 -15.69
CA GLU A 262 17.36 10.08 -16.69
C GLU A 262 18.54 10.87 -16.07
N ASP A 263 18.53 11.06 -14.75
CA ASP A 263 19.68 11.53 -14.02
C ASP A 263 20.62 10.36 -13.72
N LYS A 264 21.49 10.04 -14.68
CA LYS A 264 22.65 9.15 -14.51
C LYS A 264 23.75 9.82 -13.67
N SER A 265 23.41 10.70 -12.74
CA SER A 265 24.36 11.07 -11.70
C SER A 265 24.64 9.81 -10.87
N ALA A 266 25.91 9.44 -10.88
CA ALA A 266 26.48 8.19 -10.42
C ALA A 266 26.48 8.06 -8.89
N ASP A 267 25.32 8.24 -8.25
CA ASP A 267 25.20 8.01 -6.83
C ASP A 267 24.89 6.53 -6.58
N ASN A 268 25.70 5.92 -5.71
CA ASN A 268 25.59 4.53 -5.24
C ASN A 268 24.23 4.18 -4.57
N GLU A 269 23.24 5.05 -4.63
CA GLU A 269 21.96 4.96 -3.92
C GLU A 269 20.84 4.29 -4.73
N THR A 270 20.93 4.23 -6.07
CA THR A 270 19.90 3.62 -6.94
C THR A 270 20.26 2.21 -7.44
N GLN A 271 21.15 1.51 -6.72
CA GLN A 271 21.72 0.21 -7.13
C GLN A 271 20.71 -0.92 -7.37
N SER A 272 19.45 -0.80 -6.93
CA SER A 272 18.39 -1.78 -7.19
C SER A 272 17.58 -1.49 -8.46
N GLY A 273 17.80 -0.35 -9.13
CA GLY A 273 16.95 0.12 -10.22
C GLY A 273 15.61 0.69 -9.75
N TRP A 274 15.55 1.16 -8.50
CA TRP A 274 14.41 1.83 -7.84
C TRP A 274 14.94 2.92 -6.91
N MET A 275 14.12 3.93 -6.60
CA MET A 275 14.46 4.90 -5.57
C MET A 275 14.51 4.24 -4.17
N PRO A 276 15.43 4.63 -3.27
CA PRO A 276 15.47 4.11 -1.91
C PRO A 276 14.16 4.36 -1.15
N SER A 277 13.68 3.35 -0.44
CA SER A 277 12.56 3.47 0.51
C SER A 277 12.99 4.18 1.80
N LEU A 278 12.04 4.60 2.64
CA LEU A 278 12.35 5.08 3.99
C LEU A 278 13.07 4.00 4.82
N LEU A 279 12.66 2.73 4.67
CA LEU A 279 13.35 1.60 5.29
C LEU A 279 14.83 1.50 4.86
N SER A 280 15.15 1.87 3.62
CA SER A 280 16.53 1.86 3.09
C SER A 280 17.41 2.95 3.73
N LEU A 281 16.78 4.03 4.19
CA LEU A 281 17.46 5.15 4.84
C LEU A 281 17.47 5.02 6.36
N ASP A 282 16.65 4.13 6.91
CA ASP A 282 16.52 3.90 8.34
C ASP A 282 17.76 3.21 8.93
N THR A 283 18.31 3.85 9.94
CA THR A 283 19.48 3.41 10.72
C THR A 283 19.13 3.14 12.18
N ASP A 284 17.94 3.57 12.62
CA ASP A 284 17.48 3.45 13.99
C ASP A 284 16.48 2.31 14.18
N GLY A 285 15.89 1.78 13.11
CA GLY A 285 14.82 0.77 13.17
C GLY A 285 13.44 1.36 13.51
N ARG A 286 13.22 2.63 13.17
CA ARG A 286 11.97 3.39 13.39
C ARG A 286 10.96 3.27 12.26
N VAL A 287 11.31 2.64 11.14
CA VAL A 287 10.41 2.45 10.00
C VAL A 287 9.71 1.09 10.09
N ILE A 288 8.38 1.12 10.03
CA ILE A 288 7.51 -0.01 9.77
C ILE A 288 7.04 0.10 8.33
N ARG A 289 7.59 -0.75 7.45
CA ARG A 289 7.22 -0.79 6.03
C ARG A 289 6.10 -1.80 5.79
N LEU A 290 5.08 -1.41 5.02
CA LEU A 290 3.97 -2.26 4.60
C LEU A 290 4.05 -2.54 3.10
N ASP A 291 4.29 -3.79 2.74
CA ASP A 291 4.32 -4.28 1.36
C ASP A 291 3.14 -5.23 1.09
N THR A 292 2.66 -5.26 -0.15
CA THR A 292 1.49 -6.06 -0.53
C THR A 292 1.66 -6.70 -1.91
N PHE A 293 1.14 -7.92 -2.07
CA PHE A 293 0.96 -8.54 -3.38
C PHE A 293 -0.31 -8.06 -4.09
N SER A 294 -1.09 -7.17 -3.48
CA SER A 294 -2.37 -6.70 -4.05
C SER A 294 -2.20 -5.88 -5.32
N LYS A 295 -1.10 -5.15 -5.47
CA LYS A 295 -0.84 -4.27 -6.63
C LYS A 295 0.25 -4.80 -7.56
N THR A 296 0.93 -5.86 -7.15
CA THR A 296 1.95 -6.53 -7.96
C THR A 296 1.53 -7.89 -8.48
N ILE A 297 0.65 -8.63 -7.80
CA ILE A 297 0.18 -9.96 -8.24
C ILE A 297 -1.34 -9.96 -8.39
N ALA A 298 -2.08 -9.90 -7.28
CA ALA A 298 -3.54 -9.94 -7.30
C ALA A 298 -4.13 -9.46 -5.96
N PRO A 299 -5.09 -8.51 -5.95
CA PRO A 299 -5.77 -8.09 -4.71
C PRO A 299 -6.45 -9.24 -3.98
N GLY A 300 -7.04 -10.20 -4.71
CA GLY A 300 -7.80 -11.30 -4.15
C GLY A 300 -6.97 -12.32 -3.35
N CYS A 301 -5.64 -12.34 -3.50
CA CYS A 301 -4.81 -13.30 -2.75
C CYS A 301 -4.81 -13.03 -1.24
N ARG A 302 -5.07 -11.77 -0.84
CA ARG A 302 -4.98 -11.28 0.54
C ARG A 302 -3.68 -11.64 1.24
N VAL A 303 -2.55 -11.44 0.56
CA VAL A 303 -1.21 -11.61 1.12
C VAL A 303 -0.40 -10.32 0.96
N GLY A 304 0.24 -9.91 2.03
CA GLY A 304 1.28 -8.89 2.09
C GLY A 304 2.32 -9.27 3.14
N TYR A 305 3.21 -8.34 3.46
CA TYR A 305 4.20 -8.51 4.50
C TYR A 305 4.62 -7.16 5.08
N MET A 306 5.10 -7.19 6.32
CA MET A 306 5.63 -6.02 7.00
C MET A 306 7.12 -6.22 7.28
N SER A 307 7.91 -5.16 7.12
CA SER A 307 9.34 -5.14 7.43
C SER A 307 9.62 -4.10 8.52
N MET A 308 10.23 -4.51 9.63
CA MET A 308 10.42 -3.66 10.82
C MET A 308 11.49 -4.24 11.76
N ASN A 309 11.80 -3.59 12.87
CA ASN A 309 12.65 -4.17 13.92
C ASN A 309 12.05 -5.47 14.51
N ALA A 310 12.90 -6.39 14.93
CA ALA A 310 12.50 -7.73 15.39
C ALA A 310 11.60 -7.71 16.64
N HIS A 311 11.72 -6.67 17.47
CA HIS A 311 10.87 -6.49 18.65
C HIS A 311 9.41 -6.25 18.23
N PHE A 312 9.16 -5.28 17.35
CA PHE A 312 7.83 -5.04 16.77
C PHE A 312 7.31 -6.27 16.02
N CYS A 313 8.16 -6.96 15.26
CA CYS A 313 7.79 -8.20 14.56
C CYS A 313 7.23 -9.27 15.54
N THR A 314 7.82 -9.40 16.73
CA THR A 314 7.36 -10.35 17.76
C THR A 314 5.99 -9.97 18.33
N ILE A 315 5.70 -8.68 18.47
CA ILE A 315 4.40 -8.18 18.94
C ILE A 315 3.34 -8.42 17.88
N VAL A 316 3.65 -8.11 16.61
CA VAL A 316 2.76 -8.38 15.47
C VAL A 316 2.50 -9.88 15.32
N GLN A 317 3.51 -10.73 15.53
CA GLN A 317 3.31 -12.19 15.57
C GLN A 317 2.28 -12.58 16.63
N SER A 318 2.43 -12.06 17.86
CA SER A 318 1.51 -12.35 18.97
C SER A 318 0.10 -11.82 18.68
N HIS A 319 -0.02 -10.70 17.96
CA HIS A 319 -1.29 -10.17 17.49
C HIS A 319 -1.91 -11.09 16.43
N ASN A 320 -1.15 -11.52 15.42
CA ASN A 320 -1.60 -12.47 14.39
C ASN A 320 -2.18 -13.73 15.04
N GLU A 321 -1.50 -14.29 16.04
CA GLU A 321 -1.90 -15.53 16.71
C GLU A 321 -3.31 -15.52 17.31
N VAL A 322 -3.93 -14.35 17.52
CA VAL A 322 -5.29 -14.21 18.05
C VAL A 322 -6.25 -13.45 17.12
N THR A 323 -5.81 -13.11 15.90
CA THR A 323 -6.65 -12.51 14.87
C THR A 323 -6.66 -13.37 13.62
N ILE A 324 -5.86 -13.02 12.61
CA ILE A 324 -5.83 -13.73 11.33
C ILE A 324 -5.12 -15.08 11.39
N GLN A 325 -4.34 -15.32 12.45
CA GLN A 325 -3.33 -16.38 12.62
C GLN A 325 -2.20 -16.30 11.60
N GLN A 326 -2.52 -16.33 10.32
CA GLN A 326 -1.64 -16.11 9.17
C GLN A 326 -2.52 -15.84 7.94
N PRO A 327 -1.96 -15.35 6.83
CA PRO A 327 -2.70 -15.30 5.57
C PRO A 327 -3.19 -16.70 5.12
N SER A 328 -4.15 -16.77 4.19
CA SER A 328 -4.68 -18.05 3.72
C SER A 328 -3.58 -18.98 3.22
N GLY A 329 -3.55 -20.22 3.73
CA GLY A 329 -2.58 -21.24 3.33
C GLY A 329 -2.66 -21.64 1.86
N PHE A 330 -3.86 -21.59 1.26
CA PHE A 330 -4.03 -21.74 -0.20
C PHE A 330 -3.28 -20.66 -0.97
N SER A 331 -3.48 -19.39 -0.58
CA SER A 331 -2.85 -18.26 -1.25
C SER A 331 -1.34 -18.27 -1.05
N GLN A 332 -0.89 -18.53 0.18
CA GLN A 332 0.54 -18.63 0.48
C GLN A 332 1.20 -19.80 -0.25
N GLY A 333 0.57 -20.98 -0.34
CA GLY A 333 1.11 -22.14 -1.05
C GLY A 333 1.31 -21.89 -2.54
N LEU A 334 0.30 -21.32 -3.21
CA LEU A 334 0.42 -20.94 -4.63
C LEU A 334 1.46 -19.85 -4.86
N LEU A 335 1.48 -18.81 -4.01
CA LEU A 335 2.48 -17.74 -4.11
C LEU A 335 3.89 -18.27 -3.85
N ALA A 336 4.07 -19.18 -2.88
CA ALA A 336 5.35 -19.79 -2.59
C ALA A 336 5.85 -20.60 -3.80
N GLU A 337 5.02 -21.46 -4.39
CA GLU A 337 5.41 -22.19 -5.60
C GLU A 337 5.76 -21.26 -6.76
N MET A 338 4.93 -20.24 -7.02
CA MET A 338 5.19 -19.27 -8.07
C MET A 338 6.48 -18.49 -7.84
N LEU A 339 6.69 -17.92 -6.64
CA LEU A 339 7.77 -16.97 -6.36
C LEU A 339 9.08 -17.67 -5.96
N VAL A 340 9.01 -18.77 -5.22
CA VAL A 340 10.20 -19.47 -4.69
C VAL A 340 10.67 -20.53 -5.67
N SER A 341 9.78 -21.45 -6.06
CA SER A 341 10.15 -22.62 -6.86
C SER A 341 10.28 -22.32 -8.35
N ASN A 342 9.48 -21.38 -8.89
CA ASN A 342 9.44 -21.11 -10.32
C ASN A 342 10.16 -19.82 -10.73
N TRP A 343 9.68 -18.65 -10.28
CA TRP A 343 10.22 -17.36 -10.70
C TRP A 343 11.56 -17.02 -10.03
N GLY A 344 11.70 -17.33 -8.75
CA GLY A 344 12.80 -16.82 -7.93
C GLY A 344 12.80 -15.28 -7.85
N GLN A 345 13.83 -14.72 -7.21
CA GLN A 345 13.96 -13.26 -7.09
C GLN A 345 14.08 -12.59 -8.45
N GLU A 346 14.90 -13.15 -9.35
CA GLU A 346 15.15 -12.57 -10.67
C GLU A 346 13.92 -12.63 -11.58
N GLY A 347 13.16 -13.73 -11.57
CA GLY A 347 11.91 -13.82 -12.32
C GLY A 347 10.85 -12.85 -11.78
N TYR A 348 10.74 -12.69 -10.46
CA TYR A 348 9.80 -11.72 -9.88
C TYR A 348 10.20 -10.28 -10.19
N LYS A 349 11.49 -9.91 -10.07
CA LYS A 349 11.99 -8.59 -10.49
C LYS A 349 11.67 -8.33 -11.96
N ARG A 350 11.93 -9.31 -12.84
CA ARG A 350 11.60 -9.21 -14.26
C ARG A 350 10.12 -8.99 -14.50
N TYR A 351 9.26 -9.74 -13.81
CA TYR A 351 7.82 -9.56 -13.88
C TYR A 351 7.41 -8.13 -13.47
N LEU A 352 7.95 -7.63 -12.35
CA LEU A 352 7.70 -6.27 -11.88
C LEU A 352 8.14 -5.21 -12.90
N THR A 353 9.33 -5.35 -13.48
CA THR A 353 9.88 -4.35 -14.41
C THR A 353 9.28 -4.44 -15.82
N GLU A 354 9.24 -5.63 -16.41
CA GLU A 354 8.88 -5.82 -17.82
C GLU A 354 7.37 -5.88 -18.04
N LYS A 355 6.60 -6.33 -17.04
CA LYS A 355 5.13 -6.42 -17.13
C LYS A 355 4.45 -5.32 -16.32
N VAL A 356 4.59 -5.34 -15.00
CA VAL A 356 3.79 -4.46 -14.13
C VAL A 356 4.12 -2.99 -14.39
N ARG A 357 5.40 -2.59 -14.26
CA ARG A 357 5.85 -1.21 -14.45
C ARG A 357 5.55 -0.70 -15.87
N THR A 358 5.90 -1.48 -16.90
CA THR A 358 5.65 -1.13 -18.32
C THR A 358 4.16 -0.88 -18.60
N GLU A 359 3.29 -1.77 -18.13
CA GLU A 359 1.85 -1.64 -18.35
C GLU A 359 1.29 -0.38 -17.68
N TYR A 360 1.64 -0.12 -16.41
CA TYR A 360 1.18 1.08 -15.72
C TYR A 360 1.77 2.37 -16.30
N PHE A 361 3.01 2.33 -16.82
CA PHE A 361 3.59 3.46 -17.55
C PHE A 361 2.80 3.77 -18.82
N ASN A 362 2.53 2.76 -19.67
CA ASN A 362 1.76 2.94 -20.90
C ASN A 362 0.34 3.44 -20.61
N ARG A 363 -0.31 2.90 -19.58
CA ARG A 363 -1.64 3.36 -19.11
C ARG A 363 -1.63 4.80 -18.62
N SER A 364 -0.61 5.18 -17.86
CA SER A 364 -0.42 6.56 -17.43
C SER A 364 -0.29 7.49 -18.63
N GLN A 365 0.63 7.19 -19.57
CA GLN A 365 0.84 7.99 -20.78
C GLN A 365 -0.42 8.11 -21.62
N HIS A 366 -1.17 7.02 -21.78
CA HIS A 366 -2.42 6.99 -22.53
C HIS A 366 -3.50 7.87 -21.89
N LEU A 367 -3.75 7.74 -20.58
CA LEU A 367 -4.73 8.58 -19.89
C LEU A 367 -4.35 10.06 -19.98
N GLN A 368 -3.08 10.39 -19.81
CA GLN A 368 -2.58 11.76 -19.94
C GLN A 368 -2.78 12.32 -21.36
N ALA A 369 -2.52 11.53 -22.39
CA ALA A 369 -2.76 11.92 -23.78
C ALA A 369 -4.27 12.16 -24.03
N CYS A 370 -5.13 11.29 -23.53
CA CYS A 370 -6.59 11.47 -23.60
C CYS A 370 -7.04 12.73 -22.86
N PHE A 371 -6.49 13.01 -21.66
CA PHE A 371 -6.77 14.25 -20.94
C PHE A 371 -6.39 15.47 -21.79
N ARG A 372 -5.15 15.55 -22.29
CA ARG A 372 -4.68 16.70 -23.11
C ARG A 372 -5.47 16.87 -24.40
N LYS A 373 -6.03 15.79 -24.95
CA LYS A 373 -6.85 15.81 -26.17
C LYS A 373 -8.25 16.36 -25.93
N HIS A 374 -8.88 16.03 -24.79
CA HIS A 374 -10.31 16.24 -24.56
C HIS A 374 -10.65 17.28 -23.49
N VAL A 375 -9.70 17.60 -22.60
CA VAL A 375 -9.92 18.51 -21.48
C VAL A 375 -9.30 19.87 -21.77
N ASN A 376 -10.11 20.91 -21.65
CA ASN A 376 -9.66 22.28 -21.80
C ASN A 376 -8.71 22.66 -20.63
N PRO A 377 -7.44 23.02 -20.90
CA PRO A 377 -6.46 23.33 -19.85
C PRO A 377 -6.82 24.57 -19.03
N ARG A 378 -7.78 25.38 -19.51
CA ARG A 378 -8.36 26.47 -18.71
C ARG A 378 -9.12 25.94 -17.50
N PHE A 379 -9.81 24.80 -17.61
CA PHE A 379 -10.73 24.32 -16.57
C PHE A 379 -10.11 23.28 -15.64
N ALA A 380 -9.11 22.53 -16.10
CA ALA A 380 -8.46 21.55 -15.29
C ALA A 380 -7.00 21.30 -15.70
N SER A 381 -6.19 20.92 -14.72
CA SER A 381 -4.79 20.51 -14.90
C SER A 381 -4.45 19.35 -13.97
N PHE A 382 -3.30 18.72 -14.19
CA PHE A 382 -2.76 17.71 -13.29
C PHE A 382 -1.23 17.77 -13.28
N ILE A 383 -0.62 17.21 -12.24
CA ILE A 383 0.83 16.98 -12.19
C ILE A 383 1.09 15.57 -12.72
N GLU A 384 2.03 15.43 -13.65
CA GLU A 384 2.34 14.15 -14.27
C GLU A 384 2.79 13.14 -13.21
N PRO A 385 2.10 11.99 -13.06
CA PRO A 385 2.49 10.99 -12.08
C PRO A 385 3.78 10.32 -12.52
N THR A 386 4.74 10.24 -11.60
CA THR A 386 6.02 9.54 -11.80
C THR A 386 5.97 8.09 -11.30
N ALA A 387 4.93 7.73 -10.55
CA ALA A 387 4.67 6.37 -10.09
C ALA A 387 3.18 6.11 -9.82
N GLY A 388 2.85 4.83 -9.60
CA GLY A 388 1.55 4.41 -9.07
C GLY A 388 0.48 4.26 -10.14
N MET A 389 -0.76 4.61 -9.78
CA MET A 389 -1.93 4.34 -10.62
C MET A 389 -2.99 5.44 -10.58
N PHE A 390 -2.63 6.63 -10.12
CA PHE A 390 -3.56 7.75 -9.92
C PHE A 390 -3.08 9.01 -10.63
N VAL A 391 -4.03 9.79 -11.13
CA VAL A 391 -3.85 11.17 -11.57
C VAL A 391 -4.72 12.05 -10.69
N TRP A 392 -4.13 13.08 -10.12
CA TRP A 392 -4.81 14.07 -9.29
C TRP A 392 -5.09 15.32 -10.11
N ILE A 393 -6.35 15.44 -10.53
CA ILE A 393 -6.80 16.50 -11.43
C ILE A 393 -7.26 17.68 -10.58
N LYS A 394 -6.56 18.81 -10.69
CA LYS A 394 -6.98 20.09 -10.14
C LYS A 394 -8.04 20.70 -11.03
N ILE A 395 -9.15 21.12 -10.44
CA ILE A 395 -10.21 21.88 -11.11
C ILE A 395 -9.97 23.36 -10.83
N HIS A 396 -9.91 24.16 -11.89
CA HIS A 396 -9.70 25.61 -11.82
C HIS A 396 -11.02 26.32 -11.58
N VAL A 397 -11.61 26.11 -10.39
CA VAL A 397 -12.91 26.68 -10.01
C VAL A 397 -12.94 28.22 -10.12
N ASP A 398 -11.78 28.89 -10.04
CA ASP A 398 -11.61 30.32 -10.28
C ASP A 398 -12.00 30.77 -11.69
N GLN A 399 -12.05 29.83 -12.64
CA GLN A 399 -12.48 30.06 -14.02
C GLN A 399 -13.99 29.87 -14.22
N HIS A 400 -14.72 29.44 -13.19
CA HIS A 400 -16.16 29.21 -13.27
C HIS A 400 -16.93 30.55 -13.24
N PRO A 401 -18.00 30.76 -14.04
CA PRO A 401 -18.73 32.04 -14.10
C PRO A 401 -19.35 32.47 -12.76
N ARG A 402 -19.68 31.50 -11.91
CA ARG A 402 -20.21 31.68 -10.54
C ARG A 402 -19.14 31.68 -9.45
N TYR A 403 -17.84 31.71 -9.79
CA TYR A 403 -16.77 31.77 -8.79
C TYR A 403 -16.94 32.98 -7.85
N GLY A 404 -16.76 32.76 -6.55
CA GLY A 404 -16.97 33.78 -5.52
C GLY A 404 -18.43 34.11 -5.19
N THR A 405 -19.40 33.60 -5.95
CA THR A 405 -20.84 33.73 -5.65
C THR A 405 -21.41 32.55 -4.87
N MET A 406 -20.69 31.43 -4.86
CA MET A 406 -21.02 30.23 -4.10
C MET A 406 -19.73 29.49 -3.68
N PRO A 407 -19.81 28.61 -2.66
CA PRO A 407 -18.66 27.82 -2.22
C PRO A 407 -18.07 26.94 -3.35
N ASP A 408 -16.74 26.82 -3.39
CA ASP A 408 -16.00 25.98 -4.36
C ASP A 408 -16.50 24.54 -4.34
N SER A 409 -16.79 24.06 -3.14
CA SER A 409 -17.47 22.81 -2.85
C SER A 409 -18.76 22.55 -3.62
N ALA A 410 -19.63 23.54 -3.71
CA ALA A 410 -20.90 23.42 -4.41
C ALA A 410 -20.67 23.32 -5.93
N LEU A 411 -19.72 24.09 -6.47
CA LEU A 411 -19.30 23.99 -7.87
C LEU A 411 -18.72 22.60 -8.19
N MET A 412 -17.90 22.08 -7.29
CA MET A 412 -17.32 20.75 -7.42
C MET A 412 -18.38 19.63 -7.36
N LEU A 413 -19.43 19.78 -6.54
CA LEU A 413 -20.55 18.84 -6.49
C LEU A 413 -21.35 18.83 -7.79
N GLU A 414 -21.64 20.01 -8.33
CA GLU A 414 -22.32 20.12 -9.63
C GLU A 414 -21.50 19.45 -10.74
N LEU A 415 -20.18 19.68 -10.77
CA LEU A 415 -19.28 18.99 -11.69
C LEU A 415 -19.29 17.47 -11.50
N PHE A 416 -19.23 16.99 -10.26
CA PHE A 416 -19.30 15.56 -9.97
C PHE A 416 -20.61 14.94 -10.46
N ASN A 417 -21.76 15.57 -10.19
CA ASN A 417 -23.06 15.12 -10.67
C ASN A 417 -23.11 15.10 -12.21
N LYS A 418 -22.57 16.13 -12.87
CA LYS A 418 -22.46 16.19 -14.33
C LYS A 418 -21.59 15.06 -14.90
N CYS A 419 -20.49 14.71 -14.22
CA CYS A 419 -19.66 13.57 -14.58
C CYS A 419 -20.45 12.26 -14.51
N VAL A 420 -21.22 12.04 -13.43
CA VAL A 420 -22.06 10.86 -13.25
C VAL A 420 -23.15 10.78 -14.31
N GLU A 421 -23.85 11.88 -14.60
CA GLU A 421 -24.84 11.98 -15.69
C GLU A 421 -24.24 11.60 -17.05
N ASN A 422 -23.01 12.05 -17.31
CA ASN A 422 -22.26 11.74 -18.53
C ASN A 422 -21.61 10.35 -18.49
N ASN A 423 -21.87 9.52 -17.48
CA ASN A 423 -21.33 8.16 -17.30
C ASN A 423 -19.80 8.12 -17.19
N VAL A 424 -19.21 9.04 -16.43
CA VAL A 424 -17.81 8.97 -15.98
C VAL A 424 -17.73 9.13 -14.47
N LEU A 425 -17.06 8.17 -13.81
CA LEU A 425 -16.88 8.18 -12.35
C LEU A 425 -15.41 8.42 -12.01
N MET A 426 -15.16 9.48 -11.25
CA MET A 426 -13.89 9.77 -10.58
C MET A 426 -14.17 9.99 -9.10
N VAL A 427 -13.14 9.87 -8.26
CA VAL A 427 -13.33 10.05 -6.82
C VAL A 427 -13.06 11.50 -6.46
N PRO A 428 -14.02 12.21 -5.87
CA PRO A 428 -13.82 13.60 -5.52
C PRO A 428 -12.86 13.79 -4.36
N GLY A 429 -12.12 14.90 -4.36
CA GLY A 429 -10.98 15.10 -3.49
C GLY A 429 -11.31 15.14 -2.00
N TRP A 430 -12.50 15.63 -1.65
CA TRP A 430 -12.97 15.68 -0.26
C TRP A 430 -13.11 14.29 0.39
N GLN A 431 -13.24 13.22 -0.40
CA GLN A 431 -13.26 11.84 0.13
C GLN A 431 -11.91 11.42 0.73
N PHE A 432 -10.83 12.12 0.39
CA PHE A 432 -9.47 11.85 0.85
C PHE A 432 -8.97 12.83 1.91
N SER A 433 -9.73 13.91 2.19
CA SER A 433 -9.36 14.90 3.19
C SER A 433 -9.38 14.27 4.58
N CYS A 434 -8.35 14.54 5.37
CA CYS A 434 -8.28 14.13 6.77
C CYS A 434 -8.84 15.20 7.73
N LYS A 435 -9.57 16.20 7.25
CA LYS A 435 -10.30 17.13 8.14
C LYS A 435 -11.48 16.38 8.82
N PRO A 436 -11.78 16.63 10.12
CA PRO A 436 -12.82 15.91 10.85
C PRO A 436 -14.20 15.98 10.17
N LYS A 437 -14.90 14.84 10.10
CA LYS A 437 -16.28 14.76 9.61
C LYS A 437 -17.26 14.92 10.79
N PRO A 438 -18.35 15.72 10.68
CA PRO A 438 -19.33 15.86 11.75
C PRO A 438 -20.09 14.55 12.04
N SER A 439 -20.60 14.39 13.26
CA SER A 439 -21.01 13.12 13.86
C SER A 439 -22.43 12.60 13.56
N ASN A 440 -23.27 13.35 12.82
CA ASN A 440 -24.65 12.96 12.53
C ASN A 440 -24.80 12.51 11.07
N LEU A 441 -25.18 11.26 10.86
CA LEU A 441 -25.28 10.60 9.57
C LEU A 441 -26.76 10.44 9.17
N ASP A 442 -27.24 11.22 8.19
CA ASP A 442 -28.41 10.85 7.40
C ASP A 442 -27.98 10.34 6.01
N LEU A 443 -28.67 9.33 5.49
CA LEU A 443 -28.33 8.67 4.22
C LEU A 443 -28.55 9.58 2.99
N SER A 444 -29.28 10.69 3.17
CA SER A 444 -29.42 11.73 2.14
C SER A 444 -28.20 12.67 2.05
N ASP A 445 -27.27 12.62 3.00
CA ASP A 445 -26.02 13.40 3.02
C ASP A 445 -24.86 12.74 2.25
N LEU A 446 -25.05 11.53 1.70
CA LEU A 446 -24.05 10.82 0.90
C LEU A 446 -23.65 11.56 -0.40
N LEU A 447 -24.46 12.53 -0.82
CA LEU A 447 -24.23 13.35 -2.03
C LEU A 447 -24.14 14.86 -1.73
N GLY A 448 -24.15 15.31 -0.47
CA GLY A 448 -24.14 16.74 -0.18
C GLY A 448 -23.64 17.10 1.22
N CYS A 449 -22.75 18.09 1.25
CA CYS A 449 -22.35 18.91 2.42
C CYS A 449 -21.06 18.56 3.18
N TRP A 450 -20.09 17.84 2.60
CA TRP A 450 -18.83 17.54 3.31
C TRP A 450 -17.66 18.04 2.49
N PHE A 451 -17.45 19.35 2.51
CA PHE A 451 -16.49 19.91 1.60
C PHE A 451 -15.41 20.68 2.34
N ASP A 452 -14.22 20.14 2.20
CA ASP A 452 -13.02 20.94 2.25
C ASP A 452 -13.05 21.84 1.00
N ASP A 453 -13.33 23.14 1.15
CA ASP A 453 -13.33 24.09 0.02
C ASP A 453 -11.94 24.14 -0.67
N GLU A 454 -10.88 23.67 0.01
CA GLU A 454 -9.55 23.52 -0.59
C GLU A 454 -9.43 22.23 -1.46
N ALA A 455 -10.39 21.30 -1.41
CA ALA A 455 -10.35 20.02 -2.12
C ALA A 455 -10.98 20.08 -3.52
N THR A 456 -10.57 21.07 -4.31
CA THR A 456 -10.97 21.29 -5.73
C THR A 456 -10.29 20.31 -6.68
N TYR A 457 -10.34 19.02 -6.34
CA TYR A 457 -9.62 17.96 -7.04
C TYR A 457 -10.51 16.75 -7.33
N LEU A 458 -10.16 16.01 -8.38
CA LEU A 458 -10.71 14.69 -8.69
C LEU A 458 -9.56 13.68 -8.86
N ARG A 459 -9.68 12.50 -8.27
CA ARG A 459 -8.76 11.38 -8.54
C ARG A 459 -9.29 10.54 -9.69
N ALA A 460 -8.54 10.51 -10.78
CA ALA A 460 -8.70 9.52 -11.85
C ALA A 460 -7.72 8.35 -11.64
N THR A 461 -8.13 7.12 -11.98
CA THR A 461 -7.24 5.95 -12.01
C THR A 461 -7.06 5.46 -13.44
N PHE A 462 -5.86 5.02 -13.78
CA PHE A 462 -5.56 4.35 -15.05
C PHE A 462 -5.36 2.83 -14.89
N SER A 463 -5.78 2.25 -13.75
CA SER A 463 -5.51 0.83 -13.44
C SER A 463 -6.45 -0.19 -14.11
N TYR A 464 -7.74 0.12 -14.24
CA TYR A 464 -8.77 -0.87 -14.58
C TYR A 464 -9.29 -0.75 -16.02
N ALA A 465 -9.66 0.46 -16.44
CA ALA A 465 -10.27 0.71 -17.76
C ALA A 465 -9.36 0.29 -18.93
N THR A 466 -9.93 -0.12 -20.06
CA THR A 466 -9.16 -0.30 -21.31
C THR A 466 -8.74 1.06 -21.87
N PHE A 467 -7.80 1.08 -22.83
CA PHE A 467 -7.38 2.32 -23.49
C PHE A 467 -8.54 3.05 -24.19
N GLU A 468 -9.47 2.32 -24.81
CA GLU A 468 -10.65 2.91 -25.44
C GLU A 468 -11.60 3.51 -24.38
N GLN A 469 -11.79 2.81 -23.26
CA GLN A 469 -12.59 3.31 -22.15
C GLN A 469 -11.97 4.56 -21.51
N MET A 470 -10.64 4.67 -21.45
CA MET A 470 -9.97 5.88 -20.96
C MET A 470 -10.22 7.08 -21.90
N ASP A 471 -10.13 6.90 -23.22
CA ASP A 471 -10.43 7.97 -24.19
C ASP A 471 -11.89 8.41 -24.07
N GLN A 472 -12.81 7.46 -23.96
CA GLN A 472 -14.24 7.74 -23.74
C GLN A 472 -14.49 8.46 -22.41
N ALA A 473 -13.84 8.05 -21.33
CA ALA A 473 -13.97 8.69 -20.02
C ALA A 473 -13.48 10.14 -20.04
N MET A 474 -12.33 10.41 -20.66
CA MET A 474 -11.80 11.79 -20.76
C MET A 474 -12.63 12.65 -21.72
N THR A 475 -13.21 12.07 -22.78
CA THR A 475 -14.18 12.76 -23.65
C THR A 475 -15.39 13.24 -22.81
N ARG A 476 -16.03 12.32 -22.08
CA ARG A 476 -17.19 12.61 -21.22
C ARG A 476 -16.87 13.63 -20.13
N PHE A 477 -15.67 13.54 -19.55
CA PHE A 477 -15.21 14.49 -18.54
C PHE A 477 -14.99 15.90 -19.13
N GLY A 478 -14.36 15.99 -20.29
CA GLY A 478 -14.24 17.26 -21.02
C GLY A 478 -15.60 17.91 -21.31
N GLU A 479 -16.56 17.12 -21.79
CA GLU A 479 -17.95 17.57 -22.00
C GLU A 479 -18.63 18.02 -20.70
N SER A 480 -18.39 17.33 -19.58
CA SER A 480 -18.90 17.75 -18.26
C SER A 480 -18.32 19.09 -17.81
N LEU A 481 -17.02 19.30 -18.01
CA LEU A 481 -16.36 20.57 -17.68
C LEU A 481 -16.92 21.70 -18.55
N GLU A 482 -17.00 21.51 -19.87
CA GLU A 482 -17.56 22.52 -20.78
C GLU A 482 -19.01 22.87 -20.41
N ALA A 483 -19.84 21.88 -20.08
CA ALA A 483 -21.23 22.10 -19.68
C ALA A 483 -21.37 22.90 -18.37
N VAL A 484 -20.47 22.69 -17.40
CA VAL A 484 -20.54 23.37 -16.10
C VAL A 484 -19.88 24.75 -16.15
N PHE A 485 -18.74 24.89 -16.84
CA PHE A 485 -17.98 26.14 -16.89
C PHE A 485 -18.47 27.13 -17.96
N SER A 486 -19.31 26.68 -18.90
CA SER A 486 -19.93 27.56 -19.92
C SER A 486 -21.37 27.98 -19.58
N ALA A 487 -21.93 27.48 -18.47
CA ALA A 487 -23.25 27.85 -17.95
C ALA A 487 -23.18 29.06 -17.01
#